data_AF-A0A9D9JJ72-F1
#
_entry.id   AF-A0A9D9JJ72-F1
#
_cell.length_a   1.000
_cell.length_b   1.000
_cell.length_c   1.000
_cell.angle_alpha   90.00
_cell.angle_beta   90.00
_cell.angle_gamma   90.00
#
_symmetry.space_group_name_H-M   'P 1'
#
loop_
_entity.id
_entity.type
_entity.pdbx_description
1 polymer ?
#
loop_
_entity_poly.entity_id
_entity_poly.type
_entity_poly.pdbx_seq_one_letter_code
_entity_poly.pdbx_strand_id
1 'polypeptide(L)' 'MAQIVATRPFTREEYLESLRDGREVYVYGERVTDVTTHPAFRNAARMVARLYDALHDPAKKDILTV' A
#
# COMPACT_ATOMS: atom_id res chain seq x y z
N MET A 1 14.26 -13.83 14.03
CA MET A 1 14.47 -12.41 13.66
C MET A 1 13.47 -11.59 14.46
N ALA A 2 13.92 -10.58 15.20
CA ALA A 2 13.06 -9.80 16.09
C ALA A 2 11.93 -9.15 15.28
N GLN A 3 10.69 -9.50 15.61
CA GLN A 3 9.53 -8.85 15.03
C GLN A 3 9.52 -7.43 15.59
N ILE A 4 9.86 -6.46 14.76
CA ILE A 4 9.73 -5.04 15.11
C ILE A 4 8.25 -4.85 15.45
N VAL A 5 7.94 -4.53 16.70
CA VAL A 5 6.57 -4.16 17.08
C VAL A 5 6.31 -2.81 16.43
N ALA A 6 5.70 -2.83 15.25
CA ALA A 6 5.34 -1.62 14.54
C ALA A 6 4.31 -0.85 15.37
N THR A 7 4.65 0.37 15.78
CA THR A 7 3.82 1.25 16.62
C THR A 7 2.90 2.16 15.80
N ARG A 8 3.02 2.12 14.46
CA ARG A 8 2.18 2.87 13.53
C ARG A 8 1.82 2.02 12.31
N PRO A 9 0.70 2.31 11.63
CA PRO A 9 0.40 1.74 10.31
C PRO A 9 1.45 2.12 9.26
N PHE A 10 1.39 1.47 8.09
CA PHE A 10 2.25 1.82 6.96
C PHE A 10 2.04 3.26 6.49
N THR A 11 3.10 3.92 6.03
CA THR A 11 2.96 5.08 5.15
C THR A 11 2.54 4.64 3.74
N ARG A 12 2.19 5.60 2.87
CA ARG A 12 1.96 5.32 1.45
C ARG A 12 3.09 4.54 0.79
N GLU A 13 4.33 4.96 1.02
CA GLU A 13 5.51 4.37 0.42
C GLU A 13 5.73 2.93 0.92
N GLU A 14 5.56 2.70 2.22
CA GLU A 14 5.67 1.37 2.82
C GLU A 14 4.56 0.44 2.35
N TYR A 15 3.33 0.95 2.21
CA TYR A 15 2.23 0.17 1.64
C TYR A 15 2.53 -0.23 0.19
N LEU A 16 2.96 0.70 -0.66
CA LEU A 16 3.27 0.39 -2.05
C LEU A 16 4.44 -0.60 -2.15
N GLU A 17 5.47 -0.44 -1.33
CA GLU A 17 6.60 -1.40 -1.29
C GLU A 17 6.14 -2.78 -0.83
N SER A 18 5.22 -2.87 0.13
CA SER A 18 4.67 -4.14 0.60
C SER A 18 3.94 -4.92 -0.51
N LEU A 19 3.52 -4.25 -1.59
CA LEU A 19 2.89 -4.90 -2.74
C LEU A 19 3.89 -5.56 -3.70
N ARG A 20 5.20 -5.33 -3.54
CA ARG A 20 6.28 -5.91 -4.37
C ARG A 20 6.83 -7.19 -3.76
N ASP A 21 5.93 -8.11 -3.44
CA ASP A 21 6.20 -9.36 -2.73
C ASP A 21 6.33 -10.59 -3.64
N GLY A 22 6.26 -10.40 -4.96
CA GLY A 22 6.28 -11.49 -5.94
C GLY A 22 4.94 -12.24 -6.07
N ARG A 23 3.84 -11.66 -5.58
CA ARG A 23 2.48 -12.21 -5.72
C ARG A 23 2.15 -12.67 -7.13
N GLU A 24 1.37 -13.74 -7.21
CA GLU A 24 0.89 -14.28 -8.48
C GLU A 24 -0.43 -13.61 -8.87
N VAL A 25 -0.35 -12.64 -9.79
CA VAL A 25 -1.52 -11.94 -10.32
C VAL A 25 -1.54 -12.11 -11.83
N TYR A 26 -2.69 -12.48 -12.37
CA TYR A 26 -2.91 -12.63 -13.81
C TYR A 26 -4.03 -11.68 -14.26
N VAL A 27 -3.82 -11.00 -15.38
CA VAL A 27 -4.83 -10.13 -15.99
C VAL A 27 -4.67 -10.18 -17.51
N TYR A 28 -5.79 -10.26 -18.23
CA TYR A 28 -5.79 -10.40 -19.70
C TYR A 28 -4.92 -11.56 -20.24
N GLY A 29 -4.79 -12.65 -19.47
CA GLY A 29 -4.00 -13.82 -19.85
C GLY A 29 -2.50 -13.72 -19.58
N GLU A 30 -2.01 -12.60 -19.05
CA GLU A 30 -0.59 -12.39 -18.75
C GLU A 30 -0.33 -12.30 -17.25
N ARG A 31 0.88 -12.70 -16.82
CA ARG A 31 1.33 -12.53 -15.43
C ARG A 31 1.81 -11.11 -15.20
N VAL A 32 1.31 -10.49 -14.14
CA VAL A 32 1.75 -9.18 -13.67
C VAL A 32 2.97 -9.34 -12.76
N THR A 33 4.07 -8.69 -13.12
CA THR A 33 5.31 -8.70 -12.34
C THR A 33 5.31 -7.67 -11.20
N ASP A 34 4.62 -6.55 -11.38
CA ASP A 34 4.49 -5.50 -10.36
C ASP A 34 3.14 -4.79 -10.46
N VAL A 35 2.29 -5.01 -9.46
CA VAL A 35 0.94 -4.42 -9.39
C VAL A 35 0.96 -2.91 -9.10
N THR A 36 2.07 -2.37 -8.59
CA THR A 36 2.19 -0.93 -8.28
C THR A 36 2.38 -0.08 -9.54
N THR A 37 2.89 -0.69 -10.61
CA THR A 37 3.21 -0.02 -11.89
C THR A 37 2.30 -0.47 -13.04
N HIS A 38 1.72 -1.67 -12.96
CA HIS A 38 0.87 -2.22 -14.01
C HIS A 38 -0.35 -1.31 -14.32
N PRO A 39 -0.64 -0.99 -15.61
CA PRO A 39 -1.71 -0.06 -15.99
C PRO A 39 -3.09 -0.39 -15.40
N ALA A 40 -3.42 -1.67 -15.26
CA ALA A 40 -4.70 -2.11 -14.71
C ALA A 40 -4.86 -1.81 -13.21
N PHE A 41 -3.76 -1.62 -12.46
CA PHE A 41 -3.78 -1.59 -10.99
C PHE A 41 -3.15 -0.33 -10.38
N ARG A 42 -2.18 0.30 -11.06
CA ARG A 42 -1.37 1.40 -10.51
C ARG A 42 -2.18 2.55 -9.92
N ASN A 43 -3.34 2.87 -10.51
CA ASN A 43 -4.19 3.96 -10.01
C ASN A 43 -4.98 3.53 -8.77
N ALA A 44 -5.52 2.32 -8.76
CA ALA A 44 -6.19 1.76 -7.59
C ALA A 44 -5.23 1.61 -6.41
N ALA A 45 -4.02 1.07 -6.65
CA ALA A 45 -2.96 0.99 -5.64
C ALA A 45 -2.62 2.38 -5.09
N ARG A 46 -2.47 3.40 -5.95
CA ARG A 46 -2.23 4.78 -5.51
C ARG A 46 -3.40 5.36 -4.70
N MET A 47 -4.64 5.03 -5.03
CA MET A 47 -5.80 5.49 -4.28
C MET A 47 -5.85 4.89 -2.87
N VAL A 48 -5.57 3.59 -2.73
CA VAL A 48 -5.47 2.96 -1.40
C VAL A 48 -4.29 3.55 -0.63
N ALA A 49 -3.16 3.82 -1.28
CA ALA A 49 -2.00 4.42 -0.64
C ALA A 49 -2.29 5.81 -0.04
N ARG A 50 -3.23 6.59 -0.61
CA ARG A 50 -3.68 7.87 -0.03
C ARG A 50 -4.41 7.68 1.31
N LEU A 51 -5.03 6.54 1.54
CA LEU A 51 -5.65 6.24 2.84
C LEU A 51 -4.56 6.07 3.90
N TYR A 52 -3.45 5.41 3.57
CA TYR A 52 -2.30 5.30 4.46
C TYR A 52 -1.64 6.66 4.75
N ASP A 53 -1.54 7.57 3.77
CA ASP A 53 -1.12 8.94 4.04
C ASP A 53 -2.08 9.66 5.02
N ALA A 54 -3.38 9.47 4.85
CA ALA A 54 -4.38 10.12 5.69
C ALA A 54 -4.28 9.71 7.18
N LEU A 55 -3.82 8.49 7.48
CA LEU A 55 -3.57 8.04 8.86
C LEU A 55 -2.43 8.82 9.54
N HIS A 56 -1.57 9.47 8.75
CA HIS A 56 -0.42 10.23 9.24
C HIS A 56 -0.62 11.75 9.11
N ASP A 57 -1.74 12.19 8.56
CA ASP A 57 -2.10 13.61 8.45
C ASP A 57 -2.52 14.17 9.82
N PRO A 58 -1.78 15.14 10.39
CA PRO A 58 -2.13 15.72 11.69
C PRO A 58 -3.55 16.27 11.75
N ALA A 59 -4.08 16.79 10.63
CA ALA A 59 -5.43 17.34 10.57
C ALA A 59 -6.53 16.27 10.60
N LYS A 60 -6.19 14.99 10.37
CA LYS A 60 -7.15 13.87 10.36
C LYS A 60 -6.92 12.85 11.49
N LYS A 61 -5.84 13.01 12.26
CA LYS A 61 -5.39 12.05 13.27
C LYS A 61 -6.50 11.68 14.26
N ASP A 62 -7.18 12.66 14.83
CA ASP A 62 -8.21 12.44 15.86
C ASP A 62 -9.51 11.80 15.31
N ILE A 63 -9.68 11.80 13.98
CA ILE A 63 -10.84 11.21 13.30
C ILE A 63 -10.54 9.77 12.87
N LEU A 64 -9.31 9.50 12.41
CA LEU A 64 -8.94 8.24 11.75
C LEU A 64 -8.13 7.28 12.63
N THR A 65 -7.62 7.72 13.79
CA THR A 65 -6.75 6.92 14.66
C THR A 65 -7.20 7.00 16.13
N VAL A 66 -6.87 5.97 16.92
CA VAL A 66 -7.19 5.85 18.36
C VAL A 66 -5.96 5.45 19.17
#